data_AF-A0A9D4SXI0-F1
#
_entry.id   AF-A0A9D4SXI0-F1
#
_cell.length_a   1.000
_cell.length_b   1.000
_cell.length_c   1.000
_cell.angle_alpha   90.00
_cell.angle_beta   90.00
_cell.angle_gamma   90.00
#
_symmetry.space_group_name_H-M   'P 1'
#
loop_
_entity.id
_entity.type
_entity.pdbx_description
1 polymer ?
#
loop_
_entity_poly.entity_id
_entity_poly.type
_entity_poly.pdbx_seq_one_letter_code
_entity_poly.pdbx_strand_id
1 'polypeptide(L)'
;MLMLMQKALNEDETLTPLGYHLAKLPLDPQTGKMIIMASIFSCLDPILTVAASLSFKDAFMVPLGKEKLVDKVKKQFAGDSKSDHIMLVNVFSQWEEAVKHRNGNDFCYANFLSWNTLKGETAGTVLMRCSTKTDAKTSLHPKSVNVGAAGFDTQWFVYYTKIRSTRTYLHDITPVYPIPLLLFGGFFRHSGDTITLDDWITIHCDYNLAKLVQDLRQEFDRILEKKITAPGLKAGTMSSNQRRLLAAIIQVLSQETTDVPEVPDSFDDDDTDVPGIDET
;
A
#
# COMPACT_ATOMS: atom_id res chain seq x y z
N MET A 1 3.01 -9.37 4.12
CA MET A 1 3.23 -9.73 2.70
C MET A 1 2.62 -11.09 2.34
N LEU A 2 2.91 -12.18 3.05
CA LEU A 2 2.29 -13.51 2.80
C LEU A 2 0.74 -13.49 2.73
N MET A 3 0.08 -12.55 3.43
CA MET A 3 -1.39 -12.43 3.50
C MET A 3 -2.11 -12.33 2.15
N LEU A 4 -1.51 -11.75 1.10
CA LEU A 4 -2.23 -11.56 -0.16
C LEU A 4 -2.50 -12.88 -0.92
N MET A 5 -1.76 -13.95 -0.61
CA MET A 5 -1.94 -15.30 -1.16
C MET A 5 -3.14 -16.06 -0.56
N GLN A 6 -3.65 -15.69 0.62
CA GLN A 6 -4.72 -16.42 1.36
C GLN A 6 -6.10 -16.44 0.66
N LYS A 7 -6.22 -15.88 -0.55
CA LYS A 7 -7.42 -15.97 -1.41
C LYS A 7 -7.11 -16.56 -2.81
N ALA A 8 -5.94 -17.18 -2.99
CA ALA A 8 -5.62 -17.96 -4.20
C ALA A 8 -5.96 -19.45 -4.01
N LEU A 9 -5.79 -19.97 -2.80
CA LEU A 9 -6.14 -21.32 -2.39
C LEU A 9 -7.24 -21.28 -1.31
N ASN A 10 -8.06 -22.32 -1.24
CA ASN A 10 -9.01 -22.60 -0.17
C ASN A 10 -8.30 -23.27 1.03
N GLU A 11 -9.04 -23.49 2.13
CA GLU A 11 -8.55 -24.19 3.34
C GLU A 11 -8.18 -25.66 3.09
N ASP A 12 -8.68 -26.28 2.02
CA ASP A 12 -8.39 -27.64 1.57
C ASP A 12 -7.28 -27.70 0.49
N GLU A 13 -6.50 -26.62 0.35
CA GLU A 13 -5.48 -26.40 -0.69
C GLU A 13 -6.02 -26.45 -2.14
N THR A 14 -7.34 -26.43 -2.37
CA THR A 14 -7.89 -26.34 -3.73
C THR A 14 -7.77 -24.93 -4.30
N LEU A 15 -7.59 -24.83 -5.62
CA LEU A 15 -7.41 -23.55 -6.31
C LEU A 15 -8.74 -22.80 -6.41
N THR A 16 -8.84 -21.64 -5.74
CA THR A 16 -10.00 -20.74 -5.87
C THR A 16 -10.19 -20.28 -7.32
N PRO A 17 -11.39 -19.78 -7.70
CA PRO A 17 -11.57 -19.10 -8.98
C PRO A 17 -10.56 -17.95 -9.19
N LEU A 18 -10.23 -17.19 -8.15
CA LEU A 18 -9.22 -16.13 -8.21
C LEU A 18 -7.83 -16.71 -8.54
N GLY A 19 -7.40 -17.74 -7.81
CA GLY A 19 -6.15 -18.46 -8.04
C GLY A 19 -6.04 -19.04 -9.45
N TYR A 20 -7.14 -19.56 -10.01
CA TYR A 20 -7.19 -20.08 -11.38
C TYR A 20 -6.95 -19.01 -12.44
N HIS A 21 -7.38 -17.76 -12.20
CA HIS A 21 -7.08 -16.64 -13.09
C HIS A 21 -5.68 -16.08 -12.87
N LEU A 22 -5.20 -16.01 -11.61
CA LEU A 22 -3.82 -15.61 -11.30
C LEU A 22 -2.80 -16.55 -11.95
N ALA A 23 -3.02 -17.87 -11.89
CA ALA A 23 -2.17 -18.89 -12.50
C ALA A 23 -2.12 -18.85 -14.05
N LYS A 24 -2.96 -18.03 -14.69
CA LYS A 24 -2.96 -17.80 -16.14
C LYS A 24 -2.34 -16.47 -16.58
N LEU A 25 -2.03 -15.57 -15.64
CA LEU A 25 -1.37 -14.30 -15.94
C LEU A 25 0.15 -14.48 -15.98
N PRO A 26 0.87 -13.88 -16.96
CA PRO A 26 2.34 -13.89 -17.00
C PRO A 26 2.93 -12.84 -16.05
N LEU A 27 2.48 -12.86 -14.79
CA LEU A 27 2.77 -11.89 -13.73
C LEU A 27 2.94 -12.63 -12.40
N ASP A 28 3.54 -11.99 -11.40
CA ASP A 28 3.47 -12.53 -10.05
C ASP A 28 2.01 -12.47 -9.51
N PRO A 29 1.61 -13.38 -8.59
CA PRO A 29 0.22 -13.42 -8.11
C PRO A 29 -0.24 -12.16 -7.35
N GLN A 30 0.66 -11.32 -6.83
CA GLN A 30 0.30 -10.09 -6.12
C GLN A 30 -0.04 -8.98 -7.11
N THR A 31 0.81 -8.75 -8.11
CA THR A 31 0.54 -7.82 -9.23
C THR A 31 -0.68 -8.26 -10.04
N GLY A 32 -0.81 -9.56 -10.31
CA GLY A 32 -2.00 -10.12 -10.95
C GLY A 32 -3.28 -9.84 -10.16
N LYS A 33 -3.26 -10.01 -8.83
CA LYS A 33 -4.41 -9.71 -7.95
C LYS A 33 -4.72 -8.22 -7.92
N MET A 34 -3.69 -7.37 -7.89
CA MET A 34 -3.82 -5.92 -7.92
C MET A 34 -4.52 -5.44 -9.21
N ILE A 35 -4.13 -5.97 -10.37
CA ILE A 35 -4.74 -5.64 -11.67
C ILE A 35 -6.19 -6.17 -11.78
N ILE A 36 -6.47 -7.39 -11.30
CA ILE A 36 -7.84 -7.93 -11.26
C ILE A 36 -8.74 -7.02 -10.40
N MET A 37 -8.28 -6.63 -9.21
CA MET A 37 -9.01 -5.72 -8.33
C MET A 37 -9.24 -4.35 -9.00
N ALA A 38 -8.24 -3.79 -9.68
CA ALA A 38 -8.35 -2.52 -10.38
C ALA A 38 -9.38 -2.55 -11.53
N SER A 39 -9.51 -3.68 -12.23
CA SER A 39 -10.55 -3.86 -13.25
C SER A 39 -11.98 -3.85 -12.68
N ILE A 40 -12.13 -4.15 -11.38
CA ILE A 40 -13.42 -4.21 -10.67
C ILE A 40 -13.75 -2.86 -10.03
N PHE A 41 -12.78 -2.18 -9.44
CA PHE A 41 -12.90 -0.80 -8.96
C PHE A 41 -12.83 0.26 -10.08
N SER A 42 -12.63 -0.15 -11.34
CA SER A 42 -12.51 0.73 -12.52
C SER A 42 -11.36 1.75 -12.45
N CYS A 43 -10.29 1.42 -11.72
CA CYS A 43 -9.07 2.23 -11.55
C CYS A 43 -7.86 1.59 -12.25
N LEU A 44 -8.08 1.01 -13.44
CA LEU A 44 -7.09 0.16 -14.12
C LEU A 44 -5.81 0.93 -14.49
N ASP A 45 -5.91 2.07 -15.17
CA ASP A 45 -4.79 2.86 -15.67
C ASP A 45 -3.73 3.20 -14.60
N PRO A 46 -4.05 3.85 -13.45
CA PRO A 46 -3.04 4.15 -12.42
C PRO A 46 -2.44 2.86 -11.81
N ILE A 47 -3.22 1.78 -11.71
CA ILE A 47 -2.71 0.50 -11.20
C ILE A 47 -1.80 -0.21 -12.22
N LEU A 48 -2.04 -0.05 -13.53
CA LEU A 48 -1.11 -0.51 -14.56
C LEU A 48 0.20 0.29 -14.53
N THR A 49 0.14 1.61 -14.29
CA THR A 49 1.34 2.44 -14.06
C THR A 49 2.15 1.94 -12.86
N VAL A 50 1.48 1.65 -11.73
CA VAL A 50 2.14 1.08 -10.54
C VAL A 50 2.71 -0.31 -10.84
N ALA A 51 1.93 -1.22 -11.44
CA ALA A 51 2.38 -2.57 -11.80
C ALA A 51 3.62 -2.54 -12.72
N ALA A 52 3.61 -1.70 -13.76
CA ALA A 52 4.74 -1.55 -14.68
C ALA A 52 5.98 -0.98 -13.97
N SER A 53 5.79 -0.01 -13.08
CA SER A 53 6.89 0.61 -12.31
C SER A 53 7.53 -0.37 -11.32
N LEU A 54 6.73 -1.20 -10.64
CA LEU A 54 7.20 -2.24 -9.71
C LEU A 54 7.83 -3.45 -10.42
N SER A 55 7.43 -3.72 -11.67
CA SER A 55 7.99 -4.80 -12.49
C SER A 55 9.28 -4.44 -13.24
N PHE A 56 9.74 -3.18 -13.13
CA PHE A 56 10.85 -2.66 -13.93
C PHE A 56 11.86 -1.85 -13.09
N LYS A 57 12.78 -1.16 -13.75
CA LYS A 57 13.78 -0.29 -13.11
C LYS A 57 13.12 0.97 -12.52
N ASP A 58 13.70 1.51 -11.44
CA ASP A 58 13.28 2.77 -10.83
C ASP A 58 13.04 3.87 -11.88
N ALA A 59 11.90 4.55 -11.80
CA ALA A 59 11.60 5.70 -12.66
C ALA A 59 12.55 6.90 -12.43
N PHE A 60 13.15 7.00 -11.24
CA PHE A 60 14.02 8.11 -10.84
C PHE A 60 15.50 7.76 -11.01
N MET A 61 16.24 8.62 -11.72
CA MET A 61 17.71 8.60 -11.69
C MET A 61 18.21 9.43 -10.51
N VAL A 62 19.25 8.96 -9.81
CA VAL A 62 19.90 9.71 -8.73
C VAL A 62 21.35 10.01 -9.13
N PRO A 63 21.64 11.20 -9.68
CA PRO A 63 23.01 11.63 -9.92
C PRO A 63 23.74 11.93 -8.61
N LEU A 64 25.04 11.62 -8.56
CA LEU A 64 25.92 11.88 -7.41
C LEU A 64 25.84 13.34 -6.97
N GLY A 65 25.59 13.58 -5.68
CA GLY A 65 25.49 14.91 -5.08
C GLY A 65 24.15 15.62 -5.33
N LYS A 66 23.14 14.93 -5.88
CA LYS A 66 21.78 15.45 -6.10
C LYS A 66 20.68 14.67 -5.35
N GLU A 67 21.06 13.83 -4.39
CA GLU A 67 20.18 12.94 -3.63
C GLU A 67 19.01 13.74 -2.99
N LYS A 68 19.35 14.72 -2.14
CA LYS A 68 18.38 15.65 -1.50
C LYS A 68 17.41 16.35 -2.48
N LEU A 69 17.84 16.55 -3.73
CA LEU A 69 17.09 17.28 -4.74
C LEU A 69 16.09 16.36 -5.47
N VAL A 70 16.47 15.10 -5.70
CA VAL A 70 15.53 14.04 -6.10
C VAL A 70 14.47 13.83 -5.01
N ASP A 71 14.89 13.76 -3.74
CA ASP A 71 13.98 13.53 -2.60
C ASP A 71 12.93 14.64 -2.47
N LYS A 72 13.30 15.90 -2.72
CA LYS A 72 12.37 17.03 -2.74
C LYS A 72 11.28 16.87 -3.81
N VAL A 73 11.66 16.50 -5.03
CA VAL A 73 10.69 16.36 -6.13
C VAL A 73 9.84 15.09 -5.99
N LYS A 74 10.40 13.99 -5.46
CA LYS A 74 9.59 12.85 -4.99
C LYS A 74 8.49 13.29 -4.03
N LYS A 75 8.84 14.08 -3.00
CA LYS A 75 7.87 14.62 -2.03
C LYS A 75 6.84 15.54 -2.69
N GLN A 76 7.23 16.32 -3.70
CA GLN A 76 6.30 17.13 -4.51
C GLN A 76 5.32 16.28 -5.35
N PHE A 77 5.77 15.16 -5.93
CA PHE A 77 4.88 14.25 -6.68
C PHE A 77 3.98 13.38 -5.79
N ALA A 78 4.44 13.01 -4.58
CA ALA A 78 3.58 12.33 -3.61
C ALA A 78 2.51 13.28 -3.04
N GLY A 79 2.87 14.54 -2.78
CA GLY A 79 2.01 15.50 -2.08
C GLY A 79 1.52 14.94 -0.75
N ASP A 80 0.29 15.29 -0.37
CA ASP A 80 -0.31 14.87 0.89
C ASP A 80 -0.61 13.36 0.97
N SER A 81 -0.60 12.64 -0.17
CA SER A 81 -0.81 11.19 -0.19
C SER A 81 0.32 10.39 0.48
N LYS A 82 1.50 11.01 0.65
CA LYS A 82 2.69 10.43 1.30
C LYS A 82 2.96 8.99 0.84
N SER A 83 2.83 8.71 -0.45
CA SER A 83 2.78 7.35 -1.01
C SER A 83 3.73 7.19 -2.20
N ASP A 84 4.64 6.22 -2.12
CA ASP A 84 5.58 5.91 -3.21
C ASP A 84 4.85 5.46 -4.48
N HIS A 85 3.73 4.73 -4.36
CA HIS A 85 2.96 4.25 -5.49
C HIS A 85 2.14 5.35 -6.17
N ILE A 86 1.48 6.24 -5.40
CA ILE A 86 0.73 7.38 -5.96
C ILE A 86 1.69 8.42 -6.57
N MET A 87 2.88 8.60 -5.99
CA MET A 87 3.95 9.41 -6.58
C MET A 87 4.27 8.95 -8.01
N LEU A 88 4.40 7.63 -8.25
CA LEU A 88 4.69 7.08 -9.59
C LEU A 88 3.55 7.33 -10.59
N VAL A 89 2.28 7.25 -10.15
CA VAL A 89 1.11 7.64 -10.95
C VAL A 89 1.18 9.11 -11.34
N ASN A 90 1.41 9.99 -10.36
CA ASN A 90 1.44 11.44 -10.56
C ASN A 90 2.60 11.88 -11.47
N VAL A 91 3.75 11.20 -11.42
CA VAL A 91 4.86 11.37 -12.37
C VAL A 91 4.44 10.98 -13.78
N PHE A 92 3.83 9.80 -13.95
CA PHE A 92 3.44 9.28 -15.26
C PHE A 92 2.38 10.14 -15.95
N SER A 93 1.31 10.53 -15.25
CA SER A 93 0.24 11.35 -15.83
C SER A 93 0.74 12.74 -16.26
N GLN A 94 1.64 13.35 -15.50
CA GLN A 94 2.24 14.64 -15.89
C GLN A 94 3.25 14.50 -17.04
N TRP A 95 4.00 13.38 -17.11
CA TRP A 95 4.85 13.06 -18.24
C TRP A 95 4.04 12.84 -19.53
N GLU A 96 2.95 12.09 -19.47
CA GLU A 96 2.07 11.82 -20.60
C GLU A 96 1.46 13.13 -21.15
N GLU A 97 1.04 14.03 -20.26
CA GLU A 97 0.53 15.34 -20.64
C GLU A 97 1.63 16.21 -21.27
N ALA A 98 2.84 16.24 -20.70
CA ALA A 98 3.97 16.93 -21.29
C ALA A 98 4.35 16.39 -22.68
N VAL A 99 4.24 15.07 -22.90
CA VAL A 99 4.45 14.45 -24.22
C VAL A 99 3.41 14.93 -25.24
N LYS A 100 2.13 15.06 -24.86
CA LYS A 100 1.08 15.62 -25.75
C LYS A 100 1.39 17.05 -26.19
N HIS A 101 1.91 17.88 -25.28
CA HIS A 101 2.37 19.24 -25.58
C HIS A 101 3.78 19.30 -26.19
N ARG A 102 4.38 18.16 -26.58
CA ARG A 102 5.74 17.99 -27.12
C ARG A 102 6.90 18.35 -26.18
N ASN A 103 6.61 18.72 -24.93
CA ASN A 103 7.58 19.14 -23.92
C ASN A 103 8.00 17.97 -22.99
N GLY A 104 7.75 16.72 -23.35
CA GLY A 104 8.01 15.54 -22.51
C GLY A 104 9.48 15.41 -22.05
N ASN A 105 10.43 15.80 -22.89
CA ASN A 105 11.86 15.83 -22.52
C ASN A 105 12.17 16.93 -21.49
N ASP A 106 11.51 18.10 -21.60
CA ASP A 106 11.72 19.24 -20.70
C ASP A 106 11.04 19.01 -19.34
N PHE A 107 9.86 18.39 -19.36
CA PHE A 107 9.19 17.91 -18.15
C PHE A 107 10.04 16.87 -17.43
N CYS A 108 10.67 15.93 -18.15
CA CYS A 108 11.68 15.07 -17.54
C CYS A 108 12.78 15.91 -16.91
N TYR A 109 13.38 16.83 -17.67
CA TYR A 109 14.52 17.65 -17.24
C TYR A 109 14.29 18.40 -15.94
N ALA A 110 13.11 18.99 -15.77
CA ALA A 110 12.73 19.78 -14.60
C ALA A 110 12.53 18.96 -13.31
N ASN A 111 12.33 17.64 -13.41
CA ASN A 111 11.76 16.82 -12.34
C ASN A 111 12.67 15.70 -11.81
N PHE A 112 13.96 15.72 -12.12
CA PHE A 112 14.97 14.72 -11.71
C PHE A 112 14.71 13.26 -12.16
N LEU A 113 13.76 13.10 -13.08
CA LEU A 113 14.11 12.51 -14.36
C LEU A 113 15.23 13.40 -14.98
N SER A 114 16.18 12.89 -15.76
CA SER A 114 17.44 13.63 -16.03
C SER A 114 17.19 15.05 -16.61
N TRP A 115 17.65 16.18 -16.01
CA TRP A 115 18.77 16.29 -15.05
C TRP A 115 18.85 17.52 -14.08
N ASN A 116 18.04 18.58 -14.16
CA ASN A 116 18.27 19.87 -13.44
C ASN A 116 17.02 20.80 -13.38
N THR A 117 16.65 21.59 -12.36
CA THR A 117 17.27 22.17 -11.12
C THR A 117 16.12 22.75 -10.22
N LEU A 118 16.16 23.30 -8.98
CA LEU A 118 17.17 23.79 -8.01
C LEU A 118 16.55 24.00 -6.57
N LYS A 119 17.20 23.49 -5.51
CA LYS A 119 17.18 23.91 -4.07
C LYS A 119 15.86 24.08 -3.24
N GLY A 120 16.05 24.15 -1.91
CA GLY A 120 15.13 24.67 -0.88
C GLY A 120 14.62 23.60 0.10
N GLU A 121 15.05 23.63 1.36
CA GLU A 121 14.81 22.61 2.41
C GLU A 121 13.84 23.11 3.51
N THR A 122 13.12 22.19 4.16
CA THR A 122 12.48 22.38 5.48
C THR A 122 12.49 21.04 6.25
N ALA A 123 12.52 21.07 7.59
CA ALA A 123 12.59 19.87 8.45
C ALA A 123 11.27 19.57 9.19
N GLY A 124 11.09 18.31 9.61
CA GLY A 124 9.95 17.81 10.39
C GLY A 124 10.24 16.45 11.03
N THR A 125 9.44 16.03 12.01
CA THR A 125 9.73 14.88 12.90
C THR A 125 9.67 13.52 12.18
N VAL A 126 10.82 12.83 12.12
CA VAL A 126 11.06 11.61 11.35
C VAL A 126 10.18 10.42 11.81
N LEU A 127 9.67 9.63 10.85
CA LEU A 127 9.21 8.25 11.07
C LEU A 127 10.34 7.35 11.61
N MET A 128 10.43 7.23 12.95
CA MET A 128 11.61 6.71 13.65
C MET A 128 11.81 5.18 13.63
N ARG A 129 10.74 4.40 13.49
CA ARG A 129 10.77 2.92 13.46
C ARG A 129 9.56 2.40 12.68
N CYS A 130 9.73 1.26 12.01
CA CYS A 130 8.66 0.44 11.48
C CYS A 130 8.88 -1.02 11.91
N SER A 131 7.81 -1.81 11.93
CA SER A 131 7.85 -3.27 12.14
C SER A 131 6.99 -3.96 11.07
N THR A 132 7.14 -5.28 10.93
CA THR A 132 6.25 -6.12 10.11
C THR A 132 6.06 -7.46 10.81
N LYS A 133 5.02 -8.25 10.45
CA LYS A 133 4.74 -9.56 11.06
C LYS A 133 5.94 -10.52 11.13
N THR A 134 6.97 -10.34 10.29
CA THR A 134 8.19 -11.19 10.28
C THR A 134 9.50 -10.44 10.57
N ASP A 135 9.46 -9.13 10.88
CA ASP A 135 10.64 -8.33 11.25
C ASP A 135 10.24 -7.28 12.30
N ALA A 136 10.68 -7.45 13.56
CA ALA A 136 10.35 -6.52 14.65
C ALA A 136 10.93 -5.10 14.46
N LYS A 137 12.00 -4.96 13.66
CA LYS A 137 12.66 -3.68 13.37
C LYS A 137 13.05 -3.60 11.89
N THR A 138 12.29 -2.82 11.12
CA THR A 138 12.63 -2.45 9.75
C THR A 138 13.00 -0.96 9.67
N SER A 139 13.46 -0.52 8.51
CA SER A 139 13.71 0.90 8.21
C SER A 139 13.24 1.20 6.79
N LEU A 140 12.83 2.44 6.51
CA LEU A 140 12.63 2.85 5.12
C LEU A 140 13.97 2.91 4.38
N HIS A 141 13.98 2.43 3.14
CA HIS A 141 15.12 2.53 2.25
C HIS A 141 15.29 3.98 1.79
N PRO A 142 16.52 4.52 1.66
CA PRO A 142 16.77 5.91 1.24
C PRO A 142 16.13 6.39 -0.07
N LYS A 143 15.55 5.50 -0.88
CA LYS A 143 14.79 5.89 -2.09
C LYS A 143 13.30 6.18 -1.86
N SER A 144 12.70 5.73 -0.76
CA SER A 144 11.28 5.99 -0.49
C SER A 144 11.04 7.48 -0.22
N VAL A 145 9.95 8.02 -0.77
CA VAL A 145 9.51 9.40 -0.53
C VAL A 145 9.31 9.70 0.95
N ASN A 146 9.04 8.68 1.76
CA ASN A 146 8.72 8.79 3.17
C ASN A 146 9.94 8.77 4.11
N VAL A 147 11.16 8.72 3.56
CA VAL A 147 12.39 8.84 4.37
C VAL A 147 12.42 10.22 5.04
N GLY A 148 12.42 10.21 6.38
CA GLY A 148 12.31 11.42 7.19
C GLY A 148 11.01 12.21 6.99
N ALA A 149 9.93 11.55 6.53
CA ALA A 149 8.60 12.15 6.53
C ALA A 149 7.95 12.05 7.93
N ALA A 150 6.91 12.87 8.13
CA ALA A 150 6.34 13.22 9.42
C ALA A 150 4.81 13.30 9.35
N GLY A 151 4.15 13.19 10.51
CA GLY A 151 2.72 13.46 10.68
C GLY A 151 1.85 12.65 9.71
N PHE A 152 1.89 11.33 9.82
CA PHE A 152 1.04 10.45 9.03
C PHE A 152 -0.33 10.30 9.67
N ASP A 153 -1.37 10.40 8.85
CA ASP A 153 -2.77 10.32 9.24
C ASP A 153 -3.25 8.86 9.43
N THR A 154 -2.29 7.94 9.60
CA THR A 154 -2.47 6.51 9.90
C THR A 154 -1.15 5.91 10.39
N GLN A 155 -1.24 4.93 11.28
CA GLN A 155 -0.10 4.12 11.73
C GLN A 155 0.23 2.94 10.79
N TRP A 156 -0.64 2.63 9.81
CA TRP A 156 -0.53 1.45 8.98
C TRP A 156 0.01 1.74 7.58
N PHE A 157 0.90 0.87 7.11
CA PHE A 157 1.57 1.00 5.81
C PHE A 157 1.60 -0.34 5.06
N VAL A 158 1.38 -0.30 3.75
CA VAL A 158 1.66 -1.43 2.85
C VAL A 158 2.96 -1.19 2.08
N TYR A 159 3.66 -2.27 1.74
CA TYR A 159 4.88 -2.28 0.94
C TYR A 159 4.82 -3.37 -0.13
N TYR A 160 5.51 -3.17 -1.25
CA TYR A 160 5.74 -4.19 -2.27
C TYR A 160 7.16 -4.75 -2.18
N THR A 161 8.22 -3.92 -2.07
CA THR A 161 9.60 -4.45 -2.04
C THR A 161 10.22 -4.41 -0.64
N LYS A 162 10.59 -5.57 -0.11
CA LYS A 162 11.39 -5.72 1.13
C LYS A 162 12.76 -6.31 0.81
N ILE A 163 13.83 -5.61 1.17
CA ILE A 163 15.22 -6.00 0.87
C ILE A 163 15.99 -6.13 2.18
N ARG A 164 16.66 -7.27 2.40
CA ARG A 164 17.61 -7.43 3.52
C ARG A 164 19.04 -7.22 3.04
N SER A 165 19.68 -6.20 3.60
CA SER A 165 21.10 -5.89 3.42
C SER A 165 21.74 -5.86 4.82
N THR A 166 22.42 -4.78 5.21
CA THR A 166 22.90 -4.54 6.59
C THR A 166 21.79 -4.50 7.64
N ARG A 167 20.55 -4.22 7.22
CA ARG A 167 19.29 -4.38 7.97
C ARG A 167 18.14 -4.67 7.00
N THR A 168 16.97 -4.99 7.51
CA THR A 168 15.75 -5.13 6.69
C THR A 168 15.21 -3.75 6.33
N TYR A 169 15.13 -3.46 5.03
CA TYR A 169 14.60 -2.23 4.46
C TYR A 169 13.28 -2.46 3.71
N LEU A 170 12.35 -1.52 3.84
CA LEU A 170 11.18 -1.38 2.96
C LEU A 170 11.53 -0.36 1.86
N HIS A 171 11.46 -0.74 0.59
CA HIS A 171 11.93 0.09 -0.53
C HIS A 171 10.93 1.17 -0.94
N ASP A 172 9.65 0.83 -0.81
CA ASP A 172 8.46 1.54 -1.23
C ASP A 172 7.38 1.34 -0.15
N ILE A 173 6.64 2.39 0.20
CA ILE A 173 5.49 2.28 1.10
C ILE A 173 4.33 3.20 0.68
N THR A 174 3.12 2.81 1.09
CA THR A 174 1.90 3.61 1.00
C THR A 174 1.17 3.56 2.35
N PRO A 175 0.80 4.70 2.95
CA PRO A 175 -0.09 4.74 4.11
C PRO A 175 -1.47 4.21 3.74
N VAL A 176 -2.09 3.43 4.63
CA VAL A 176 -3.41 2.81 4.43
C VAL A 176 -4.22 2.93 5.71
N TYR A 177 -5.53 3.15 5.59
CA TYR A 177 -6.46 3.31 6.70
C TYR A 177 -7.05 1.95 7.16
N PRO A 178 -7.69 1.87 8.35
CA PRO A 178 -8.18 0.61 8.91
C PRO A 178 -9.19 -0.18 8.05
N ILE A 179 -10.23 0.44 7.50
CA ILE A 179 -11.25 -0.28 6.71
C ILE A 179 -10.70 -0.95 5.44
N PRO A 180 -9.81 -0.34 4.62
CA PRO A 180 -9.14 -1.06 3.53
C PRO A 180 -8.43 -2.35 3.98
N LEU A 181 -7.79 -2.33 5.16
CA LEU A 181 -7.13 -3.53 5.71
C LEU A 181 -8.16 -4.60 6.12
N LEU A 182 -9.27 -4.21 6.73
CA LEU A 182 -10.34 -5.12 7.14
C LEU A 182 -11.11 -5.71 5.96
N LEU A 183 -11.37 -4.92 4.90
CA LEU A 183 -12.04 -5.36 3.67
C LEU A 183 -11.16 -6.28 2.81
N PHE A 184 -9.87 -5.96 2.63
CA PHE A 184 -9.01 -6.61 1.63
C PHE A 184 -7.90 -7.51 2.22
N GLY A 185 -7.66 -7.47 3.53
CA GLY A 185 -6.70 -8.31 4.24
C GLY A 185 -7.14 -9.77 4.43
N GLY A 186 -6.40 -10.53 5.24
CA GLY A 186 -6.70 -11.92 5.58
C GLY A 186 -7.84 -12.05 6.59
N PHE A 187 -7.80 -13.07 7.44
CA PHE A 187 -8.91 -13.37 8.36
C PHE A 187 -8.91 -12.41 9.56
N PHE A 188 -10.10 -12.03 10.05
CA PHE A 188 -10.21 -11.19 11.25
C PHE A 188 -11.19 -11.74 12.28
N ARG A 189 -10.84 -11.55 13.56
CA ARG A 189 -11.62 -11.96 14.73
C ARG A 189 -12.01 -10.73 15.55
N HIS A 190 -13.26 -10.69 16.01
CA HIS A 190 -13.78 -9.61 16.85
C HIS A 190 -13.74 -10.02 18.33
N SER A 191 -13.31 -9.12 19.21
CA SER A 191 -13.28 -9.34 20.67
C SER A 191 -13.37 -8.00 21.41
N GLY A 192 -14.36 -7.86 22.32
CA GLY A 192 -14.65 -6.57 22.95
C GLY A 192 -14.95 -5.49 21.90
N ASP A 193 -14.30 -4.34 22.01
CA ASP A 193 -14.33 -3.24 21.02
C ASP A 193 -13.09 -3.24 20.11
N THR A 194 -12.58 -4.43 19.79
CA THR A 194 -11.40 -4.62 18.93
C THR A 194 -11.60 -5.68 17.85
N ILE A 195 -10.97 -5.46 16.70
CA ILE A 195 -10.77 -6.46 15.66
C ILE A 195 -9.28 -6.81 15.59
N THR A 196 -8.97 -8.11 15.65
CA THR A 196 -7.65 -8.65 15.37
C THR A 196 -7.63 -9.23 13.95
N LEU A 197 -6.86 -8.62 13.05
CA LEU A 197 -6.63 -9.04 11.66
C LEU A 197 -5.31 -9.81 11.55
N ASP A 198 -5.38 -10.99 10.92
CA ASP A 198 -4.28 -11.94 10.72
C ASP A 198 -3.43 -12.18 11.98
N ASP A 199 -4.07 -12.19 13.16
CA ASP A 199 -3.47 -12.47 14.47
C ASP A 199 -2.27 -11.57 14.86
N TRP A 200 -2.22 -10.34 14.34
CA TRP A 200 -1.16 -9.37 14.70
C TRP A 200 -1.52 -7.88 14.53
N ILE A 201 -2.48 -7.54 13.66
CA ILE A 201 -3.00 -6.17 13.52
C ILE A 201 -4.21 -6.05 14.43
N THR A 202 -4.13 -5.25 15.49
CA THR A 202 -5.29 -4.92 16.33
C THR A 202 -5.78 -3.52 16.00
N ILE A 203 -7.08 -3.41 15.73
CA ILE A 203 -7.78 -2.16 15.37
C ILE A 203 -8.94 -1.99 16.35
N HIS A 204 -9.04 -0.82 17.00
CA HIS A 204 -10.21 -0.45 17.77
C HIS A 204 -11.39 -0.17 16.83
N CYS A 205 -12.50 -0.86 17.05
CA CYS A 205 -13.67 -0.84 16.16
C CYS A 205 -14.87 -1.45 16.89
N ASP A 206 -16.01 -0.75 16.92
CA ASP A 206 -17.21 -1.25 17.58
C ASP A 206 -17.85 -2.42 16.82
N TYR A 207 -18.64 -3.22 17.53
CA TYR A 207 -19.28 -4.42 16.97
C TYR A 207 -20.16 -4.16 15.74
N ASN A 208 -20.82 -3.00 15.64
CA ASN A 208 -21.70 -2.68 14.51
C ASN A 208 -20.87 -2.34 13.27
N LEU A 209 -19.80 -1.57 13.42
CA LEU A 209 -18.87 -1.27 12.34
C LEU A 209 -18.11 -2.55 11.91
N ALA A 210 -17.67 -3.36 12.86
CA ALA A 210 -17.06 -4.67 12.61
C ALA A 210 -18.00 -5.59 11.81
N LYS A 211 -19.29 -5.62 12.19
CA LYS A 211 -20.31 -6.43 11.51
C LYS A 211 -20.63 -5.88 10.11
N LEU A 212 -20.78 -4.57 9.96
CA LEU A 212 -20.97 -3.92 8.67
C LEU A 212 -19.82 -4.21 7.69
N VAL A 213 -18.58 -4.09 8.16
CA VAL A 213 -17.37 -4.40 7.35
C VAL A 213 -17.31 -5.88 6.98
N GLN A 214 -17.71 -6.80 7.88
CA GLN A 214 -17.83 -8.22 7.57
C GLN A 214 -18.87 -8.48 6.47
N ASP A 215 -20.06 -7.87 6.56
CA ASP A 215 -21.16 -8.10 5.60
C ASP A 215 -20.88 -7.45 4.23
N LEU A 216 -20.27 -6.26 4.22
CA LEU A 216 -19.75 -5.63 3.00
C LEU A 216 -18.69 -6.52 2.32
N ARG A 217 -17.76 -7.08 3.09
CA ARG A 217 -16.72 -7.99 2.59
C ARG A 217 -17.30 -9.27 2.01
N GLN A 218 -18.32 -9.88 2.64
CA GLN A 218 -18.99 -11.07 2.12
C GLN A 218 -19.70 -10.82 0.78
N GLU A 219 -20.43 -9.71 0.62
CA GLU A 219 -21.07 -9.39 -0.66
C GLU A 219 -20.03 -8.96 -1.71
N PHE A 220 -18.93 -8.30 -1.32
CA PHE A 220 -17.83 -7.99 -2.23
C PHE A 220 -17.15 -9.27 -2.76
N ASP A 221 -16.82 -10.24 -1.90
CA ASP A 221 -16.25 -11.53 -2.30
C ASP A 221 -17.22 -12.31 -3.22
N ARG A 222 -18.54 -12.23 -2.96
CA ARG A 222 -19.60 -12.78 -3.84
C ARG A 222 -19.67 -12.06 -5.20
N ILE A 223 -19.27 -10.80 -5.30
CA ILE A 223 -19.13 -10.07 -6.58
C ILE A 223 -17.84 -10.49 -7.29
N LEU A 224 -16.71 -10.61 -6.58
CA LEU A 224 -15.46 -11.10 -7.13
C LEU A 224 -15.66 -12.47 -7.78
N GLU A 225 -16.18 -13.44 -7.04
CA GLU A 225 -16.39 -14.82 -7.50
C GLU A 225 -17.23 -14.86 -8.79
N LYS A 226 -18.34 -14.10 -8.85
CA LYS A 226 -19.22 -14.04 -10.03
C LYS A 226 -18.56 -13.37 -11.24
N LYS A 227 -17.70 -12.37 -11.05
CA LYS A 227 -16.94 -11.73 -12.16
C LYS A 227 -15.79 -12.61 -12.64
N ILE A 228 -15.15 -13.34 -11.75
CA ILE A 228 -14.02 -14.23 -12.04
C ILE A 228 -14.50 -15.49 -12.74
N THR A 229 -15.58 -16.12 -12.27
CA THR A 229 -16.19 -17.31 -12.93
C THR A 229 -16.85 -17.02 -14.27
N ALA A 230 -17.27 -15.78 -14.54
CA ALA A 230 -17.92 -15.36 -15.79
C ALA A 230 -17.24 -14.14 -16.46
N PRO A 231 -15.98 -14.28 -16.94
CA PRO A 231 -15.18 -13.16 -17.46
C PRO A 231 -15.73 -12.52 -18.75
N GLY A 232 -16.69 -13.15 -19.43
CA GLY A 232 -17.36 -12.59 -20.62
C GLY A 232 -18.27 -11.38 -20.34
N LEU A 233 -18.60 -11.10 -19.07
CA LEU A 233 -19.32 -9.90 -18.67
C LEU A 233 -18.40 -8.67 -18.73
N LYS A 234 -18.43 -7.95 -19.87
CA LYS A 234 -17.78 -6.63 -20.09
C LYS A 234 -17.71 -5.80 -18.80
N ALA A 235 -16.60 -5.10 -18.57
CA ALA A 235 -16.29 -4.44 -17.29
C ALA A 235 -17.47 -3.64 -16.69
N GLY A 236 -18.14 -2.80 -17.48
CA GLY A 236 -19.30 -2.01 -17.05
C GLY A 236 -20.63 -2.77 -16.84
N THR A 237 -20.74 -4.03 -17.30
CA THR A 237 -21.94 -4.86 -17.08
C THR A 237 -21.92 -5.45 -15.67
N MET A 238 -22.41 -4.68 -14.72
CA MET A 238 -22.77 -5.11 -13.37
C MET A 238 -24.25 -4.81 -13.11
N SER A 239 -24.91 -5.68 -12.34
CA SER A 239 -26.27 -5.42 -11.85
C SER A 239 -26.32 -4.08 -11.10
N SER A 240 -27.45 -3.39 -11.17
CA SER A 240 -27.64 -2.12 -10.43
C SER A 240 -27.46 -2.28 -8.92
N ASN A 241 -27.67 -3.49 -8.36
CA ASN A 241 -27.36 -3.77 -6.96
C ASN A 241 -25.84 -3.82 -6.71
N GLN A 242 -25.09 -4.51 -7.58
CA GLN A 242 -23.62 -4.61 -7.50
C GLN A 242 -22.96 -3.23 -7.65
N ARG A 243 -23.46 -2.39 -8.58
CA ARG A 243 -22.97 -1.02 -8.76
C ARG A 243 -23.22 -0.14 -7.53
N ARG A 244 -24.36 -0.29 -6.84
CA ARG A 244 -24.61 0.43 -5.58
C ARG A 244 -23.71 -0.05 -4.44
N LEU A 245 -23.45 -1.36 -4.32
CA LEU A 245 -22.50 -1.87 -3.33
C LEU A 245 -21.07 -1.35 -3.59
N LEU A 246 -20.60 -1.43 -4.84
CA LEU A 246 -19.27 -0.94 -5.20
C LEU A 246 -19.13 0.56 -4.92
N ALA A 247 -20.15 1.36 -5.23
CA ALA A 247 -20.19 2.77 -4.89
C ALA A 247 -20.19 3.03 -3.37
N ALA A 248 -20.92 2.23 -2.58
CA ALA A 248 -20.91 2.33 -1.12
C ALA A 248 -19.54 1.96 -0.52
N ILE A 249 -18.87 0.93 -1.04
CA ILE A 249 -17.50 0.56 -0.64
C ILE A 249 -16.53 1.70 -0.98
N ILE A 250 -16.59 2.25 -2.19
CA ILE A 250 -15.78 3.41 -2.60
C ILE A 250 -16.06 4.63 -1.70
N GLN A 251 -17.31 4.89 -1.34
CA GLN A 251 -17.68 5.99 -0.45
C GLN A 251 -17.05 5.81 0.95
N VAL A 252 -17.18 4.64 1.57
CA VAL A 252 -16.58 4.36 2.89
C VAL A 252 -15.06 4.49 2.83
N LEU A 253 -14.41 3.94 1.79
CA LEU A 253 -12.96 4.08 1.57
C LEU A 253 -12.52 5.54 1.32
N SER A 254 -13.44 6.44 0.98
CA SER A 254 -13.20 7.87 0.78
C SER A 254 -13.50 8.73 2.03
N GLN A 255 -13.93 8.11 3.13
CA GLN A 255 -14.36 8.82 4.35
C GLN A 255 -13.42 8.64 5.55
N GLU A 256 -12.48 7.68 5.54
CA GLU A 256 -11.52 7.48 6.65
C GLU A 256 -10.39 8.52 6.73
N THR A 257 -10.28 9.46 5.79
CA THR A 257 -9.09 10.33 5.64
C THR A 257 -9.01 11.49 6.66
N THR A 258 -9.61 11.37 7.85
CA THR A 258 -9.71 12.46 8.84
C THR A 258 -9.49 12.10 10.30
N ASP A 259 -9.62 10.83 10.72
CA ASP A 259 -9.72 10.49 12.15
C ASP A 259 -8.67 9.45 12.59
N VAL A 260 -7.75 9.90 13.46
CA VAL A 260 -6.65 9.09 14.02
C VAL A 260 -6.85 8.90 15.52
N PRO A 261 -7.06 7.66 16.02
CA PRO A 261 -6.98 7.38 17.45
C PRO A 261 -5.56 7.58 17.97
N GLU A 262 -5.41 8.29 19.10
CA GLU A 262 -4.12 8.49 19.74
C GLU A 262 -3.55 7.16 20.25
N VAL A 263 -2.25 6.94 20.05
CA VAL A 263 -1.53 5.76 20.53
C VAL A 263 -1.10 6.00 21.98
N PRO A 264 -1.36 5.08 22.94
CA PRO A 264 -0.85 5.22 24.31
C PRO A 264 0.68 5.18 24.36
N ASP A 265 1.29 6.20 24.96
CA ASP A 265 2.74 6.28 25.23
C ASP A 265 3.15 5.34 26.38
N SER A 266 3.14 4.02 26.13
CA SER A 266 3.77 3.03 27.02
C SER A 266 4.12 1.73 26.28
N PHE A 267 5.39 1.61 25.88
CA PHE A 267 6.08 0.32 25.91
C PHE A 267 7.20 0.48 26.94
N ASP A 268 7.04 -0.14 28.10
CA ASP A 268 8.04 -0.08 29.17
C ASP A 268 9.30 -0.84 28.75
N ASP A 269 10.44 -0.15 28.67
CA ASP A 269 11.77 -0.74 28.45
C ASP A 269 12.26 -1.44 29.75
N ASP A 270 11.55 -2.48 30.21
CA ASP A 270 11.95 -3.35 31.33
C ASP A 270 12.94 -4.43 30.85
N ASP A 271 14.10 -3.97 30.35
CA ASP A 271 15.23 -4.84 29.98
C ASP A 271 15.93 -5.34 31.26
N THR A 272 15.56 -6.56 31.67
CA THR A 272 15.89 -7.20 32.96
C THR A 272 17.39 -7.25 33.31
N ASP A 273 17.70 -7.21 34.60
CA ASP A 273 19.03 -7.39 35.20
C ASP A 273 19.89 -8.46 34.50
N VAL A 274 21.09 -8.06 34.04
CA VAL A 274 22.16 -8.98 33.65
C VAL A 274 22.98 -9.32 34.90
N PRO A 275 22.95 -10.55 35.44
CA PRO A 275 23.73 -10.91 36.61
C PRO A 275 25.23 -10.86 36.30
N GLY A 276 26.01 -10.38 37.27
CA GLY A 276 27.45 -10.17 37.12
C GLY A 276 28.22 -11.48 36.85
N ILE A 277 29.21 -11.39 35.97
CA ILE A 277 30.27 -12.40 35.83
C ILE A 277 31.43 -11.94 36.71
N ASP A 278 31.86 -12.81 37.62
CA ASP A 278 33.04 -12.62 38.46
C ASP A 278 33.86 -13.93 38.49
N GLU A 279 35.14 -13.82 38.80
CA GLU A 279 36.17 -14.89 38.81
C GLU A 279 36.37 -15.62 37.44
N THR A 280 37.56 -15.63 36.83
CA THR A 280 38.93 -15.75 37.37
C THR A 280 39.99 -15.07 36.51
#